data_AF-A0A7C2TD13-F1
#
_entry.id   AF-A0A7C2TD13-F1
#
_cell.length_a   1.000
_cell.length_b   1.000
_cell.length_c   1.000
_cell.angle_alpha   90.00
_cell.angle_beta   90.00
_cell.angle_gamma   90.00
#
_symmetry.space_group_name_H-M   'P 1'
#
loop_
_entity.id
_entity.type
_entity.pdbx_description
1 polymer ?
#
loop_
_entity_poly.entity_id
_entity_poly.type
_entity_poly.pdbx_seq_one_letter_code
_entity_poly.pdbx_strand_id
1 'polypeptide(L)'
;MTKFEEISPSDFFYRNKEIAGFENPAKACYTIVREFLENSLDACELGGFLPEIEIYMKSVSEEEKRLRIKVIDNGIGVPHDKIPLAFGKILYSSKYVLRQHRGIFGLGGKMAVLYSQITTNSPFRVISATPNNGYISFYELKIDILRNEPIILKRSKIINQNGWHGLIIECEFVGDYLLSKKKIFEYLFQTSIAVPYAKIYYQDYEGNALLFKRKTDKMPPIPEETLLHPRGVDLEMLKRLIKINPSLSLNRFLAKNFQRIGQKAAEEVLKLANIEFEKPVSKLSEEELTRLYNVMKSYPFKRPSADSLSPLGESFAIGIKETFNPEFLSYDMREPSSFEGHPFIVETAIAYGGDIPIPEQNEINLFRFANKIPLIYDSYNDVSMKVIKSINWNVYKLN
;
A
#
# COMPACT_ATOMS: atom_id res chain seq x y z
N MET A 1 -13.30 -39.30 15.19
CA MET A 1 -12.06 -39.23 14.39
C MET A 1 -11.80 -37.79 14.06
N THR A 2 -10.63 -37.27 14.40
CA THR A 2 -10.21 -35.92 14.00
C THR A 2 -9.86 -35.94 12.52
N LYS A 3 -10.51 -35.10 11.73
CA LYS A 3 -10.30 -35.01 10.27
C LYS A 3 -9.36 -33.84 9.99
N PHE A 4 -8.28 -34.10 9.26
CA PHE A 4 -7.31 -33.07 8.85
C PHE A 4 -7.65 -32.62 7.42
N GLU A 5 -7.82 -31.31 7.23
CA GLU A 5 -8.19 -30.70 5.94
C GLU A 5 -7.30 -29.47 5.68
N GLU A 6 -6.90 -29.27 4.42
CA GLU A 6 -6.16 -28.08 3.95
C GLU A 6 -7.16 -27.04 3.39
N ILE A 7 -6.87 -25.76 3.61
CA ILE A 7 -7.72 -24.65 3.11
C ILE A 7 -6.89 -23.70 2.24
N SER A 8 -7.52 -23.18 1.18
CA SER A 8 -6.88 -22.22 0.28
C SER A 8 -6.72 -20.85 0.96
N PRO A 9 -5.86 -19.95 0.43
CA PRO A 9 -5.77 -18.58 0.93
C PRO A 9 -7.11 -17.84 0.89
N SER A 10 -7.89 -18.03 -0.18
CA SER A 10 -9.22 -17.43 -0.30
C SER A 10 -10.18 -17.95 0.78
N ASP A 11 -10.17 -19.26 1.06
CA ASP A 11 -11.00 -19.86 2.10
C ASP A 11 -10.55 -19.42 3.50
N PHE A 12 -9.24 -19.32 3.75
CA PHE A 12 -8.72 -18.77 5.01
C PHE A 12 -9.24 -17.35 5.26
N PHE A 13 -9.17 -16.45 4.27
CA PHE A 13 -9.63 -15.08 4.43
C PHE A 13 -11.16 -14.94 4.43
N TYR A 14 -11.87 -15.84 3.75
CA TYR A 14 -13.33 -15.97 3.89
C TYR A 14 -13.72 -16.26 5.35
N ARG A 15 -13.02 -17.21 5.98
CA ARG A 15 -13.27 -17.60 7.38
C ARG A 15 -12.78 -16.56 8.40
N ASN A 16 -11.74 -15.78 8.06
CA ASN A 16 -11.08 -14.84 8.97
C ASN A 16 -11.10 -13.40 8.42
N LYS A 17 -12.25 -12.94 7.95
CA LYS A 17 -12.41 -11.63 7.28
C LYS A 17 -12.03 -10.43 8.17
N GLU A 18 -12.17 -10.55 9.49
CA GLU A 18 -11.72 -9.56 10.47
C GLU A 18 -10.23 -9.20 10.33
N ILE A 19 -9.37 -10.17 9.96
CA ILE A 19 -7.92 -9.93 9.78
C ILE A 19 -7.65 -8.88 8.69
N ALA A 20 -8.53 -8.81 7.69
CA ALA A 20 -8.43 -7.85 6.58
C ALA A 20 -9.24 -6.56 6.81
N GLY A 21 -9.80 -6.34 8.01
CA GLY A 21 -10.58 -5.15 8.32
C GLY A 21 -12.05 -5.21 7.88
N PHE A 22 -12.60 -6.41 7.71
CA PHE A 22 -14.00 -6.67 7.31
C PHE A 22 -14.84 -7.26 8.46
N GLU A 23 -14.55 -6.85 9.69
CA GLU A 23 -15.18 -7.39 10.91
C GLU A 23 -16.68 -7.06 11.01
N ASN A 24 -17.10 -5.89 10.53
CA ASN A 24 -18.50 -5.45 10.52
C ASN A 24 -18.84 -4.63 9.25
N PRO A 25 -20.12 -4.49 8.88
CA PRO A 25 -20.53 -3.79 7.66
C PRO A 25 -20.08 -2.32 7.58
N ALA A 26 -19.96 -1.62 8.72
CA ALA A 26 -19.49 -0.24 8.73
C ALA A 26 -17.98 -0.17 8.41
N LYS A 27 -17.15 -0.95 9.12
CA LYS A 27 -15.72 -0.99 8.83
C LYS A 27 -15.43 -1.52 7.42
N ALA A 28 -16.22 -2.46 6.92
CA ALA A 28 -16.13 -2.93 5.55
C ALA A 28 -16.31 -1.79 4.52
N CYS A 29 -17.34 -0.94 4.66
CA CYS A 29 -17.50 0.24 3.79
C CYS A 29 -16.25 1.12 3.75
N TYR A 30 -15.72 1.46 4.92
CA TYR A 30 -14.52 2.28 5.06
C TYR A 30 -13.31 1.60 4.40
N THR A 31 -13.08 0.33 4.71
CA THR A 31 -11.96 -0.45 4.19
C THR A 31 -12.04 -0.56 2.66
N ILE A 32 -13.21 -0.79 2.07
CA ILE A 32 -13.36 -0.88 0.61
C ILE A 32 -13.00 0.43 -0.08
N VAL A 33 -13.52 1.57 0.41
CA VAL A 33 -13.19 2.89 -0.15
C VAL A 33 -11.69 3.17 -0.03
N ARG A 34 -11.11 2.91 1.15
CA ARG A 34 -9.68 3.06 1.42
C ARG A 34 -8.84 2.25 0.44
N GLU A 35 -9.09 0.94 0.34
CA GLU A 35 -8.29 0.02 -0.46
C GLU A 35 -8.34 0.35 -1.95
N PHE A 36 -9.49 0.75 -2.49
CA PHE A 36 -9.57 1.16 -3.89
C PHE A 36 -8.88 2.50 -4.13
N LEU A 37 -9.08 3.50 -3.25
CA LEU A 37 -8.39 4.79 -3.37
C LEU A 37 -6.86 4.62 -3.31
N GLU A 38 -6.33 3.83 -2.37
CA GLU A 38 -4.89 3.60 -2.24
C GLU A 38 -4.30 2.92 -3.47
N ASN A 39 -4.99 1.92 -4.03
CA ASN A 39 -4.52 1.25 -5.24
C ASN A 39 -4.57 2.15 -6.47
N SER A 40 -5.60 3.00 -6.60
CA SER A 40 -5.69 3.99 -7.67
C SER A 40 -4.59 5.06 -7.55
N LEU A 41 -4.31 5.55 -6.34
CA LEU A 41 -3.21 6.49 -6.09
C LEU A 41 -1.85 5.85 -6.43
N ASP A 42 -1.58 4.64 -5.95
CA ASP A 42 -0.36 3.89 -6.29
C ASP A 42 -0.21 3.74 -7.82
N ALA A 43 -1.30 3.40 -8.53
CA ALA A 43 -1.27 3.21 -9.98
C ALA A 43 -1.01 4.50 -10.76
N CYS A 44 -1.48 5.65 -10.27
CA CYS A 44 -1.21 6.96 -10.87
C CYS A 44 0.23 7.40 -10.60
N GLU A 45 0.66 7.37 -9.33
CA GLU A 45 1.99 7.80 -8.89
C GLU A 45 3.10 6.98 -9.58
N LEU A 46 2.94 5.65 -9.68
CA LEU A 46 3.89 4.78 -10.39
C LEU A 46 3.98 5.06 -11.89
N GLY A 47 2.89 5.56 -12.50
CA GLY A 47 2.87 5.96 -13.90
C GLY A 47 3.36 7.38 -14.15
N GLY A 48 3.66 8.15 -13.10
CA GLY A 48 3.95 9.57 -13.22
C GLY A 48 2.73 10.41 -13.65
N PHE A 49 1.51 9.90 -13.48
CA PHE A 49 0.28 10.60 -13.82
C PHE A 49 -0.26 11.37 -12.60
N LEU A 50 -0.65 12.63 -12.79
CA LEU A 50 -1.38 13.38 -11.76
C LEU A 50 -2.71 12.66 -11.48
N PRO A 51 -2.95 12.17 -10.25
CA PRO A 51 -4.12 11.33 -9.98
C PRO A 51 -5.43 12.10 -10.19
N GLU A 52 -6.33 11.49 -10.95
CA GLU A 52 -7.73 11.88 -11.08
C GLU A 52 -8.59 10.66 -10.76
N ILE A 53 -9.20 10.70 -9.57
CA ILE A 53 -9.91 9.55 -9.02
C ILE A 53 -11.36 9.94 -8.77
N GLU A 54 -12.27 9.13 -9.28
CA GLU A 54 -13.71 9.28 -9.05
C GLU A 54 -14.24 8.06 -8.31
N ILE A 55 -14.94 8.30 -7.21
CA ILE A 55 -15.51 7.26 -6.36
C ILE A 55 -17.02 7.52 -6.27
N TYR A 56 -17.81 6.55 -6.71
CA TYR A 56 -19.26 6.59 -6.66
C TYR A 56 -19.76 5.50 -5.73
N MET A 57 -20.48 5.88 -4.68
CA MET A 57 -21.24 4.97 -3.83
C MET A 57 -22.72 5.07 -4.19
N LYS A 58 -23.42 3.95 -4.31
CA LYS A 58 -24.88 3.91 -4.59
C LYS A 58 -25.56 2.87 -3.71
N SER A 59 -26.78 3.16 -3.28
CA SER A 59 -27.66 2.16 -2.67
C SER A 59 -28.28 1.31 -3.77
N VAL A 60 -28.14 -0.01 -3.66
CA VAL A 60 -28.80 -0.99 -4.55
C VAL A 60 -30.07 -1.52 -3.89
N SER A 61 -30.01 -1.76 -2.57
CA SER A 61 -31.16 -2.12 -1.74
C SER A 61 -30.92 -1.63 -0.32
N GLU A 62 -31.79 -0.75 0.20
CA GLU A 62 -31.68 -0.26 1.57
C GLU A 62 -32.03 -1.34 2.59
N GLU A 63 -33.01 -2.20 2.28
CA GLU A 63 -33.44 -3.30 3.15
C GLU A 63 -32.32 -4.32 3.36
N GLU A 64 -31.62 -4.70 2.29
CA GLU A 64 -30.48 -5.63 2.35
C GLU A 64 -29.16 -4.95 2.74
N LYS A 65 -29.18 -3.62 2.97
CA LYS A 65 -27.98 -2.78 3.13
C LYS A 65 -26.95 -3.01 2.01
N ARG A 66 -27.43 -3.23 0.80
CA ARG A 66 -26.62 -3.56 -0.38
C ARG A 66 -26.19 -2.27 -1.07
N LEU A 67 -24.88 -2.08 -1.15
CA LEU A 67 -24.24 -0.93 -1.76
C LEU A 67 -23.47 -1.34 -3.01
N ARG A 68 -23.35 -0.44 -3.97
CA ARG A 68 -22.45 -0.55 -5.12
C ARG A 68 -21.41 0.56 -5.04
N ILE A 69 -20.14 0.17 -5.13
CA ILE A 69 -19.04 1.11 -5.32
C ILE A 69 -18.49 0.98 -6.74
N LYS A 70 -18.20 2.13 -7.35
CA LYS A 70 -17.45 2.23 -8.59
C LYS A 70 -16.29 3.21 -8.38
N VAL A 71 -15.07 2.76 -8.63
CA VAL A 71 -13.86 3.62 -8.59
C VAL A 71 -13.27 3.69 -9.98
N ILE A 72 -12.94 4.89 -10.43
CA ILE A 72 -12.34 5.21 -11.71
C ILE A 72 -11.02 5.93 -11.43
N ASP A 73 -9.94 5.53 -12.08
CA ASP A 73 -8.68 6.24 -12.06
C ASP A 73 -8.10 6.42 -13.47
N ASN A 74 -7.13 7.32 -13.58
CA ASN A 74 -6.31 7.57 -14.77
C ASN A 74 -4.90 6.96 -14.62
N GLY A 75 -4.76 5.85 -13.91
CA GLY A 75 -3.46 5.23 -13.64
C GLY A 75 -2.86 4.47 -14.83
N ILE A 76 -1.88 3.62 -14.54
CA ILE A 76 -1.22 2.74 -15.52
C ILE A 76 -2.12 1.63 -16.09
N GLY A 77 -3.29 1.39 -15.48
CA GLY A 77 -4.16 0.26 -15.80
C GLY A 77 -3.49 -1.10 -15.56
N VAL A 78 -4.17 -2.15 -16.02
CA VAL A 78 -3.73 -3.56 -15.93
C VAL A 78 -3.82 -4.21 -17.32
N PRO A 79 -2.76 -4.89 -17.80
CA PRO A 79 -2.80 -5.61 -19.08
C PRO A 79 -3.91 -6.66 -19.12
N HIS A 80 -4.54 -6.82 -20.30
CA HIS A 80 -5.70 -7.71 -20.53
C HIS A 80 -5.55 -9.09 -19.86
N ASP A 81 -4.46 -9.78 -20.17
CA ASP A 81 -4.24 -11.16 -19.73
C ASP A 81 -3.90 -11.28 -18.23
N LYS A 82 -3.58 -10.17 -17.57
CA LYS A 82 -3.26 -10.11 -16.14
C LYS A 82 -4.46 -9.79 -15.27
N ILE A 83 -5.54 -9.22 -15.83
CA ILE A 83 -6.74 -8.82 -15.08
C ILE A 83 -7.31 -9.96 -14.23
N PRO A 84 -7.55 -11.18 -14.76
CA PRO A 84 -8.15 -12.25 -13.96
C PRO A 84 -7.31 -12.60 -12.72
N LEU A 85 -5.99 -12.72 -12.87
CA LEU A 85 -5.11 -13.06 -11.76
C LEU A 85 -4.91 -11.88 -10.79
N ALA A 86 -4.85 -10.65 -11.31
CA ALA A 86 -4.66 -9.44 -10.50
C ALA A 86 -5.79 -9.20 -9.50
N PHE A 87 -7.03 -9.57 -9.86
CA PHE A 87 -8.20 -9.33 -9.01
C PHE A 87 -8.84 -10.61 -8.44
N GLY A 88 -8.72 -11.76 -9.11
CA GLY A 88 -9.39 -12.99 -8.71
C GLY A 88 -8.50 -14.08 -8.11
N LYS A 89 -7.21 -13.82 -7.86
CA LYS A 89 -6.30 -14.73 -7.16
C LYS A 89 -5.69 -14.08 -5.93
N ILE A 90 -6.05 -14.56 -4.74
CA ILE A 90 -5.52 -14.06 -3.46
C ILE A 90 -4.03 -14.40 -3.35
N LEU A 91 -3.24 -13.46 -2.82
CA LEU A 91 -1.75 -13.51 -2.77
C LEU A 91 -1.07 -13.54 -4.15
N TYR A 92 -1.72 -13.02 -5.19
CA TYR A 92 -1.09 -12.67 -6.45
C TYR A 92 -0.91 -11.16 -6.55
N SER A 93 0.32 -10.66 -6.53
CA SER A 93 0.58 -9.22 -6.49
C SER A 93 1.82 -8.83 -7.27
N SER A 94 1.81 -7.65 -7.87
CA SER A 94 3.01 -6.99 -8.39
C SER A 94 3.79 -6.24 -7.30
N LYS A 95 3.25 -6.12 -6.08
CA LYS A 95 3.85 -5.40 -4.94
C LYS A 95 4.89 -6.22 -4.14
N TYR A 96 5.36 -7.36 -4.64
CA TYR A 96 6.40 -8.16 -3.97
C TYR A 96 7.83 -7.65 -4.19
N VAL A 97 7.98 -6.60 -5.00
CA VAL A 97 9.24 -5.89 -5.17
C VAL A 97 9.50 -4.97 -3.99
N LEU A 98 10.77 -4.85 -3.57
CA LEU A 98 11.12 -4.01 -2.41
C LEU A 98 11.19 -2.54 -2.82
N ARG A 99 10.05 -1.87 -2.70
CA ARG A 99 9.88 -0.42 -2.83
C ARG A 99 8.71 0.04 -1.98
N GLN A 100 8.65 1.34 -1.67
CA GLN A 100 7.56 1.90 -0.91
C GLN A 100 6.24 1.80 -1.70
N HIS A 101 5.23 1.26 -1.01
CA HIS A 101 3.85 1.18 -1.47
C HIS A 101 2.93 1.61 -0.32
N ARG A 102 1.73 2.10 -0.65
CA ARG A 102 0.67 2.34 0.35
C ARG A 102 0.30 1.00 1.03
N GLY A 103 -0.09 0.01 0.24
CA GLY A 103 -0.43 -1.33 0.74
C GLY A 103 0.71 -2.35 0.70
N ILE A 104 0.91 -3.11 1.79
CA ILE A 104 2.04 -4.05 1.97
C ILE A 104 1.85 -5.39 1.23
N PHE A 105 0.64 -5.96 1.23
CA PHE A 105 0.42 -7.36 0.79
C PHE A 105 -0.24 -7.52 -0.59
N GLY A 106 -0.64 -6.41 -1.24
CA GLY A 106 -1.45 -6.47 -2.47
C GLY A 106 -2.76 -7.25 -2.32
N LEU A 107 -3.24 -7.33 -1.07
CA LEU A 107 -4.35 -8.16 -0.62
C LEU A 107 -5.65 -7.36 -0.52
N GLY A 108 -5.61 -6.12 -0.03
CA GLY A 108 -6.82 -5.44 0.43
C GLY A 108 -7.84 -5.14 -0.68
N GLY A 109 -7.42 -4.70 -1.87
CA GLY A 109 -8.33 -4.56 -3.01
C GLY A 109 -8.98 -5.89 -3.45
N LYS A 110 -8.27 -7.02 -3.29
CA LYS A 110 -8.85 -8.36 -3.54
C LYS A 110 -9.81 -8.78 -2.42
N MET A 111 -9.50 -8.41 -1.19
CA MET A 111 -10.40 -8.64 -0.05
C MET A 111 -11.68 -7.85 -0.17
N ALA A 112 -11.64 -6.63 -0.72
CA ALA A 112 -12.83 -5.86 -1.04
C ALA A 112 -13.76 -6.61 -2.02
N VAL A 113 -13.22 -7.16 -3.12
CA VAL A 113 -14.03 -7.93 -4.08
C VAL A 113 -14.46 -9.30 -3.54
N LEU A 114 -13.62 -9.96 -2.72
CA LEU A 114 -13.97 -11.22 -2.06
C LEU A 114 -15.13 -11.01 -1.08
N TYR A 115 -15.02 -9.99 -0.21
CA TYR A 115 -16.10 -9.60 0.71
C TYR A 115 -17.39 -9.25 -0.04
N SER A 116 -17.27 -8.50 -1.13
CA SER A 116 -18.39 -8.17 -2.03
C SER A 116 -19.11 -9.43 -2.52
N GLN A 117 -18.35 -10.41 -3.03
CA GLN A 117 -18.91 -11.67 -3.51
C GLN A 117 -19.53 -12.50 -2.39
N ILE A 118 -18.89 -12.59 -1.22
CA ILE A 118 -19.41 -13.38 -0.09
C ILE A 118 -20.73 -12.82 0.41
N THR A 119 -20.87 -11.50 0.45
CA THR A 119 -22.02 -10.83 1.05
C THR A 119 -23.20 -10.67 0.10
N THR A 120 -22.97 -10.55 -1.22
CA THR A 120 -24.05 -10.30 -2.20
C THR A 120 -24.18 -11.38 -3.26
N ASN A 121 -23.26 -12.36 -3.30
CA ASN A 121 -23.11 -13.34 -4.37
C ASN A 121 -22.99 -12.71 -5.79
N SER A 122 -22.64 -11.44 -5.87
CA SER A 122 -22.55 -10.71 -7.14
C SER A 122 -21.15 -10.80 -7.73
N PRO A 123 -21.03 -10.81 -9.07
CA PRO A 123 -19.73 -10.64 -9.70
C PRO A 123 -19.22 -9.20 -9.53
N PHE A 124 -17.93 -9.01 -9.73
CA PHE A 124 -17.31 -7.69 -9.84
C PHE A 124 -16.86 -7.45 -11.28
N ARG A 125 -16.75 -6.18 -11.66
CA ARG A 125 -16.37 -5.76 -13.01
C ARG A 125 -15.08 -4.98 -12.97
N VAL A 126 -14.26 -5.23 -13.99
CA VAL A 126 -13.00 -4.53 -14.22
C VAL A 126 -12.96 -4.04 -15.65
N ILE A 127 -12.78 -2.73 -15.83
CA ILE A 127 -12.48 -2.10 -17.11
C ILE A 127 -11.07 -1.53 -17.02
N SER A 128 -10.22 -1.80 -18.01
CA SER A 128 -8.81 -1.42 -17.92
C SER A 128 -8.19 -1.19 -19.29
N ALA A 129 -7.36 -0.14 -19.39
CA ALA A 129 -6.50 0.10 -20.53
C ALA A 129 -5.15 0.61 -20.05
N THR A 130 -4.07 0.05 -20.59
CA THR A 130 -2.72 0.56 -20.38
C THR A 130 -2.48 1.78 -21.28
N PRO A 131 -1.55 2.69 -20.93
CA PRO A 131 -1.19 3.80 -21.81
C PRO A 131 -0.87 3.33 -23.23
N ASN A 132 -1.33 4.08 -24.24
CA ASN A 132 -1.13 3.79 -25.66
C ASN A 132 -1.71 2.45 -26.16
N ASN A 133 -2.65 1.84 -25.43
CA ASN A 133 -3.29 0.60 -25.84
C ASN A 133 -4.48 0.88 -26.78
N GLY A 134 -4.51 0.22 -27.94
CA GLY A 134 -5.58 0.37 -28.94
C GLY A 134 -6.93 -0.23 -28.52
N TYR A 135 -7.02 -0.88 -27.37
CA TYR A 135 -8.27 -1.40 -26.83
C TYR A 135 -8.41 -1.22 -25.32
N ILE A 136 -9.66 -1.15 -24.89
CA ILE A 136 -10.10 -1.18 -23.49
C ILE A 136 -10.58 -2.60 -23.19
N SER A 137 -10.02 -3.20 -22.14
CA SER A 137 -10.43 -4.52 -21.66
C SER A 137 -11.63 -4.40 -20.75
N PHE A 138 -12.62 -5.28 -20.90
CA PHE A 138 -13.72 -5.46 -19.97
C PHE A 138 -13.74 -6.90 -19.47
N TYR A 139 -13.91 -7.07 -18.15
CA TYR A 139 -14.08 -8.34 -17.48
C TYR A 139 -15.20 -8.28 -16.45
N GLU A 140 -16.01 -9.35 -16.39
CA GLU A 140 -16.92 -9.64 -15.29
C GLU A 140 -16.46 -10.96 -14.65
N LEU A 141 -16.13 -10.91 -13.36
CA LEU A 141 -15.38 -11.95 -12.66
C LEU A 141 -16.07 -12.38 -11.36
N LYS A 142 -15.80 -13.62 -10.95
CA LYS A 142 -15.97 -14.16 -9.60
C LYS A 142 -14.66 -14.80 -9.13
N ILE A 143 -14.57 -15.12 -7.84
CA ILE A 143 -13.46 -15.87 -7.23
C ILE A 143 -13.98 -17.27 -6.86
N ASP A 144 -13.32 -18.31 -7.35
CA ASP A 144 -13.46 -19.66 -6.81
C ASP A 144 -12.73 -19.69 -5.45
N ILE A 145 -13.49 -19.58 -4.36
CA ILE A 145 -12.95 -19.50 -3.00
C ILE A 145 -12.18 -20.77 -2.64
N LEU A 146 -12.67 -21.94 -3.07
CA LEU A 146 -12.04 -23.21 -2.72
C LEU A 146 -10.72 -23.40 -3.47
N ARG A 147 -10.65 -23.00 -4.74
CA ARG A 147 -9.44 -23.15 -5.56
C ARG A 147 -8.50 -21.95 -5.52
N ASN A 148 -8.94 -20.80 -5.00
CA ASN A 148 -8.22 -19.54 -5.08
C ASN A 148 -7.89 -19.15 -6.55
N GLU A 149 -8.87 -19.26 -7.44
CA GLU A 149 -8.71 -18.96 -8.87
C GLU A 149 -9.84 -18.06 -9.39
N PRO A 150 -9.58 -17.22 -10.42
CA PRO A 150 -10.61 -16.39 -11.02
C PRO A 150 -11.59 -17.23 -11.86
N ILE A 151 -12.88 -16.93 -11.72
CA ILE A 151 -13.95 -17.41 -12.60
C ILE A 151 -14.31 -16.27 -13.56
N ILE A 152 -14.02 -16.44 -14.85
CA ILE A 152 -14.37 -15.45 -15.87
C ILE A 152 -15.80 -15.70 -16.35
N LEU A 153 -16.71 -14.77 -16.05
CA LEU A 153 -18.09 -14.83 -16.54
C LEU A 153 -18.22 -14.17 -17.91
N LYS A 154 -17.57 -13.02 -18.10
CA LYS A 154 -17.53 -12.30 -19.38
C LYS A 154 -16.15 -11.67 -19.59
N ARG A 155 -15.72 -11.61 -20.85
CA ARG A 155 -14.53 -10.84 -21.28
C ARG A 155 -14.75 -10.26 -22.67
N SER A 156 -14.29 -9.04 -22.88
CA SER A 156 -14.29 -8.40 -24.21
C SER A 156 -13.18 -7.36 -24.33
N LYS A 157 -12.90 -6.97 -25.58
CA LYS A 157 -12.01 -5.85 -25.93
C LYS A 157 -12.82 -4.86 -26.75
N ILE A 158 -12.79 -3.60 -26.34
CA ILE A 158 -13.50 -2.47 -26.98
C ILE A 158 -12.45 -1.57 -27.61
N ILE A 159 -12.68 -1.05 -28.82
CA ILE A 159 -11.73 -0.15 -29.49
C ILE A 159 -11.52 1.11 -28.64
N ASN A 160 -10.25 1.48 -28.39
CA ASN A 160 -9.90 2.64 -27.60
C ASN A 160 -9.67 3.89 -28.47
N GLN A 161 -10.75 4.46 -28.99
CA GLN A 161 -10.67 5.61 -29.93
C GLN A 161 -10.10 6.87 -29.27
N ASN A 162 -10.40 7.09 -27.99
CA ASN A 162 -10.02 8.31 -27.26
C ASN A 162 -8.69 8.19 -26.51
N GLY A 163 -7.98 7.05 -26.65
CA GLY A 163 -6.73 6.81 -25.92
C GLY A 163 -6.88 6.79 -24.40
N TRP A 164 -8.05 6.40 -23.89
CA TRP A 164 -8.30 6.30 -22.45
C TRP A 164 -7.34 5.28 -21.82
N HIS A 165 -6.82 5.59 -20.64
CA HIS A 165 -6.02 4.68 -19.82
C HIS A 165 -6.43 4.79 -18.36
N GLY A 166 -6.17 3.73 -17.61
CA GLY A 166 -6.53 3.62 -16.20
C GLY A 166 -7.34 2.37 -15.90
N LEU A 167 -8.02 2.40 -14.76
CA LEU A 167 -8.80 1.29 -14.24
C LEU A 167 -10.19 1.78 -13.78
N ILE A 168 -11.19 0.96 -14.05
CA ILE A 168 -12.50 1.05 -13.39
C ILE A 168 -12.75 -0.27 -12.69
N ILE A 169 -13.03 -0.22 -11.39
CA ILE A 169 -13.49 -1.36 -10.62
C ILE A 169 -14.88 -1.09 -10.06
N GLU A 170 -15.79 -2.04 -10.24
CA GLU A 170 -17.17 -1.96 -9.75
C GLU A 170 -17.54 -3.26 -9.04
N CYS A 171 -18.05 -3.17 -7.81
CA CYS A 171 -18.52 -4.32 -7.05
C CYS A 171 -19.67 -3.94 -6.11
N GLU A 172 -20.44 -4.96 -5.69
CA GLU A 172 -21.57 -4.81 -4.77
C GLU A 172 -21.32 -5.57 -3.48
N PHE A 173 -21.57 -4.92 -2.35
CA PHE A 173 -21.29 -5.46 -1.03
C PHE A 173 -22.39 -5.06 -0.04
N VAL A 174 -22.54 -5.84 1.02
CA VAL A 174 -23.37 -5.45 2.17
C VAL A 174 -22.56 -4.52 3.07
N GLY A 175 -23.10 -3.34 3.38
CA GLY A 175 -22.36 -2.31 4.10
C GLY A 175 -23.27 -1.33 4.84
N ASP A 176 -22.80 -0.81 5.97
CA ASP A 176 -23.52 0.23 6.72
C ASP A 176 -22.84 1.58 6.49
N TYR A 177 -23.26 2.30 5.44
CA TYR A 177 -22.60 3.54 5.06
C TYR A 177 -22.83 4.67 6.08
N LEU A 178 -24.00 4.76 6.69
CA LEU A 178 -24.32 5.85 7.63
C LEU A 178 -23.34 5.86 8.81
N LEU A 179 -23.01 4.68 9.34
CA LEU A 179 -22.01 4.54 10.39
C LEU A 179 -20.58 4.83 9.92
N SER A 180 -20.28 4.63 8.64
CA SER A 180 -18.94 4.82 8.06
C SER A 180 -18.71 6.20 7.48
N LYS A 181 -19.77 6.97 7.20
CA LYS A 181 -19.74 8.25 6.48
C LYS A 181 -18.69 9.20 7.05
N LYS A 182 -18.70 9.39 8.38
CA LYS A 182 -17.73 10.25 9.07
C LYS A 182 -16.28 9.80 8.84
N LYS A 183 -16.03 8.48 8.93
CA LYS A 183 -14.68 7.91 8.79
C LYS A 183 -14.18 7.91 7.34
N ILE A 184 -15.08 7.69 6.39
CA ILE A 184 -14.78 7.82 4.95
C ILE A 184 -14.42 9.28 4.64
N PHE A 185 -15.22 10.23 5.10
CA PHE A 185 -14.93 11.66 4.91
C PHE A 185 -13.59 12.05 5.54
N GLU A 186 -13.35 11.65 6.79
CA GLU A 186 -12.10 11.92 7.52
C GLU A 186 -10.89 11.39 6.74
N TYR A 187 -10.98 10.18 6.19
CA TYR A 187 -9.92 9.58 5.38
C TYR A 187 -9.68 10.32 4.06
N LEU A 188 -10.74 10.64 3.31
CA LEU A 188 -10.63 11.39 2.06
C LEU A 188 -10.05 12.79 2.30
N PHE A 189 -10.51 13.46 3.36
CA PHE A 189 -10.01 14.76 3.78
C PHE A 189 -8.52 14.72 4.12
N GLN A 190 -8.10 13.80 4.99
CA GLN A 190 -6.68 13.66 5.35
C GLN A 190 -5.82 13.23 4.15
N THR A 191 -6.36 12.40 3.26
CA THR A 191 -5.69 12.05 1.99
C THR A 191 -5.47 13.29 1.13
N SER A 192 -6.45 14.21 1.05
CA SER A 192 -6.32 15.46 0.28
C SER A 192 -5.28 16.44 0.85
N ILE A 193 -4.85 16.24 2.09
CA ILE A 193 -3.74 16.99 2.73
C ILE A 193 -2.42 16.34 2.35
N ALA A 194 -2.31 15.01 2.52
CA ALA A 194 -1.09 14.27 2.22
C ALA A 194 -0.78 14.17 0.72
N VAL A 195 -1.81 14.19 -0.12
CA VAL A 195 -1.72 13.99 -1.58
C VAL A 195 -2.34 15.20 -2.30
N PRO A 196 -1.78 16.41 -2.13
CA PRO A 196 -2.38 17.63 -2.66
C PRO A 196 -2.31 17.74 -4.19
N TYR A 197 -1.58 16.84 -4.84
CA TYR A 197 -1.51 16.68 -6.28
C TYR A 197 -2.62 15.80 -6.88
N ALA A 198 -3.41 15.13 -6.04
CA ALA A 198 -4.57 14.36 -6.49
C ALA A 198 -5.82 15.24 -6.59
N LYS A 199 -6.63 14.95 -7.62
CA LYS A 199 -8.03 15.38 -7.69
C LYS A 199 -8.89 14.18 -7.32
N ILE A 200 -9.70 14.30 -6.26
CA ILE A 200 -10.57 13.21 -5.79
C ILE A 200 -12.01 13.71 -5.81
N TYR A 201 -12.83 13.09 -6.65
CA TYR A 201 -14.28 13.25 -6.66
C TYR A 201 -14.92 12.08 -5.91
N TYR A 202 -15.77 12.38 -4.94
CA TYR A 202 -16.49 11.39 -4.17
C TYR A 202 -17.98 11.73 -4.16
N GLN A 203 -18.81 10.82 -4.66
CA GLN A 203 -20.25 10.90 -4.55
C GLN A 203 -20.76 9.81 -3.61
N ASP A 204 -21.46 10.22 -2.55
CA ASP A 204 -22.08 9.29 -1.60
C ASP A 204 -23.39 8.69 -2.14
N TYR A 205 -23.94 7.71 -1.43
CA TYR A 205 -25.17 7.04 -1.87
C TYR A 205 -26.41 7.95 -1.78
N GLU A 206 -26.35 9.03 -0.99
CA GLU A 206 -27.41 10.05 -0.86
C GLU A 206 -27.36 11.07 -2.00
N GLY A 207 -26.31 11.02 -2.84
CA GLY A 207 -26.10 11.92 -3.97
C GLY A 207 -25.29 13.17 -3.62
N ASN A 208 -24.81 13.32 -2.39
CA ASN A 208 -23.90 14.41 -2.04
C ASN A 208 -22.56 14.17 -2.70
N ALA A 209 -22.02 15.22 -3.33
CA ALA A 209 -20.74 15.18 -3.99
C ALA A 209 -19.71 16.03 -3.25
N LEU A 210 -18.51 15.49 -3.10
CA LEU A 210 -17.33 16.16 -2.57
C LEU A 210 -16.26 16.18 -3.66
N LEU A 211 -15.69 17.35 -3.91
CA LEU A 211 -14.58 17.51 -4.82
C LEU A 211 -13.37 18.06 -4.06
N PHE A 212 -12.38 17.20 -3.84
CA PHE A 212 -11.06 17.61 -3.41
C PHE A 212 -10.25 17.98 -4.64
N LYS A 213 -10.08 19.29 -4.86
CA LYS A 213 -9.33 19.82 -5.99
C LYS A 213 -7.83 19.66 -5.77
N ARG A 214 -7.10 19.53 -6.88
CA ARG A 214 -5.64 19.60 -6.91
C ARG A 214 -5.17 20.97 -6.42
N LYS A 215 -4.18 20.97 -5.52
CA LYS A 215 -3.53 22.15 -4.92
C LYS A 215 -2.13 22.39 -5.48
N THR A 216 -1.50 21.36 -6.06
CA THR A 216 -0.17 21.46 -6.69
C THR A 216 -0.01 20.40 -7.77
N ASP A 217 0.83 20.63 -8.79
CA ASP A 217 1.22 19.60 -9.76
C ASP A 217 2.55 18.92 -9.37
N LYS A 218 3.15 19.32 -8.24
CA LYS A 218 4.41 18.75 -7.74
C LYS A 218 4.16 17.37 -7.11
N MET A 219 4.44 16.33 -7.88
CA MET A 219 4.42 14.94 -7.39
C MET A 219 5.72 14.55 -6.67
N PRO A 220 5.65 13.61 -5.71
CA PRO A 220 6.83 13.06 -5.06
C PRO A 220 7.65 12.20 -6.05
N PRO A 221 8.93 11.90 -5.74
CA PRO A 221 9.74 11.03 -6.58
C PRO A 221 9.12 9.62 -6.65
N ILE A 222 9.22 8.99 -7.81
CA ILE A 222 8.73 7.62 -8.01
C ILE A 222 9.70 6.68 -7.27
N PRO A 223 9.22 5.82 -6.36
CA PRO A 223 10.09 4.91 -5.62
C PRO A 223 10.65 3.83 -6.54
N GLU A 224 11.96 3.62 -6.49
CA GLU A 224 12.66 2.62 -7.30
C GLU A 224 12.61 1.23 -6.66
N GLU A 225 12.67 0.20 -7.49
CA GLU A 225 12.86 -1.17 -7.00
C GLU A 225 14.29 -1.35 -6.50
N THR A 226 14.44 -1.93 -5.31
CA THR A 226 15.75 -2.16 -4.71
C THR A 226 15.93 -3.61 -4.25
N LEU A 227 17.19 -4.02 -4.08
CA LEU A 227 17.51 -5.35 -3.54
C LEU A 227 17.26 -5.42 -2.03
N LEU A 228 17.36 -6.58 -1.41
CA LEU A 228 17.25 -6.69 0.05
C LEU A 228 18.52 -6.17 0.74
N HIS A 229 18.37 -5.52 1.89
CA HIS A 229 19.53 -5.20 2.73
C HIS A 229 19.91 -6.41 3.60
N PRO A 230 21.21 -6.76 3.74
CA PRO A 230 21.64 -7.94 4.50
C PRO A 230 21.07 -8.03 5.92
N ARG A 231 20.99 -6.89 6.62
CA ARG A 231 20.44 -6.83 7.99
C ARG A 231 18.94 -7.11 8.08
N GLY A 232 18.19 -6.96 7.00
CA GLY A 232 16.74 -7.20 6.97
C GLY A 232 16.33 -8.57 6.48
N VAL A 233 17.31 -9.43 6.18
CA VAL A 233 17.05 -10.80 5.73
C VAL A 233 17.11 -11.74 6.92
N ASP A 234 16.14 -12.65 7.00
CA ASP A 234 16.13 -13.79 7.92
C ASP A 234 16.66 -15.05 7.23
N LEU A 235 16.78 -16.14 8.00
CA LEU A 235 17.28 -17.42 7.47
C LEU A 235 16.41 -17.99 6.35
N GLU A 236 15.08 -17.87 6.45
CA GLU A 236 14.17 -18.44 5.46
C GLU A 236 14.23 -17.68 4.13
N MET A 237 14.29 -16.36 4.19
CA MET A 237 14.50 -15.51 3.03
C MET A 237 15.86 -15.82 2.37
N LEU A 238 16.92 -16.03 3.18
CA LEU A 238 18.21 -16.46 2.64
C LEU A 238 18.09 -17.80 1.91
N LYS A 239 17.44 -18.82 2.50
CA LYS A 239 17.17 -20.12 1.84
C LYS A 239 16.40 -19.95 0.54
N ARG A 240 15.39 -19.08 0.53
CA ARG A 240 14.60 -18.78 -0.67
C ARG A 240 15.45 -18.18 -1.78
N LEU A 241 16.29 -17.19 -1.46
CA LEU A 241 17.21 -16.58 -2.43
C LEU A 241 18.19 -17.60 -3.01
N ILE A 242 18.70 -18.52 -2.17
CA ILE A 242 19.59 -19.61 -2.60
C ILE A 242 18.89 -20.52 -3.62
N LYS A 243 17.65 -20.94 -3.34
CA LYS A 243 16.84 -21.80 -4.24
C LYS A 243 16.59 -21.16 -5.61
N ILE A 244 16.45 -19.83 -5.67
CA ILE A 244 16.22 -19.09 -6.92
C ILE A 244 17.53 -18.86 -7.70
N ASN A 245 18.69 -18.93 -7.05
CA ASN A 245 20.00 -18.67 -7.64
C ASN A 245 20.99 -19.85 -7.53
N PRO A 246 20.62 -21.09 -7.86
CA PRO A 246 21.39 -22.29 -7.48
C PRO A 246 22.78 -22.39 -8.14
N SER A 247 23.00 -21.67 -9.23
CA SER A 247 24.23 -21.71 -10.04
C SER A 247 25.29 -20.66 -9.68
N LEU A 248 25.01 -19.76 -8.74
CA LEU A 248 25.96 -18.72 -8.36
C LEU A 248 27.01 -19.24 -7.35
N SER A 249 28.23 -18.74 -7.44
CA SER A 249 29.17 -18.81 -6.32
C SER A 249 28.70 -17.88 -5.19
N LEU A 250 29.10 -18.17 -3.95
CA LEU A 250 28.68 -17.38 -2.78
C LEU A 250 29.07 -15.90 -2.88
N ASN A 251 30.27 -15.59 -3.36
CA ASN A 251 30.70 -14.21 -3.56
C ASN A 251 29.76 -13.46 -4.52
N ARG A 252 29.48 -14.06 -5.68
CA ARG A 252 28.57 -13.49 -6.67
C ARG A 252 27.12 -13.45 -6.19
N PHE A 253 26.69 -14.45 -5.43
CA PHE A 253 25.35 -14.49 -4.84
C PHE A 253 25.13 -13.32 -3.89
N LEU A 254 26.06 -13.07 -2.96
CA LEU A 254 25.96 -11.97 -2.01
C LEU A 254 25.99 -10.60 -2.71
N ALA A 255 26.89 -10.41 -3.69
CA ALA A 255 26.98 -9.15 -4.42
C ALA A 255 25.77 -8.87 -5.35
N LYS A 256 25.11 -9.93 -5.86
CA LYS A 256 23.98 -9.79 -6.80
C LYS A 256 22.63 -9.61 -6.10
N ASN A 257 22.43 -10.24 -4.94
CA ASN A 257 21.10 -10.32 -4.32
C ASN A 257 20.89 -9.31 -3.18
N PHE A 258 21.94 -8.61 -2.75
CA PHE A 258 21.86 -7.70 -1.61
C PHE A 258 22.34 -6.29 -1.95
N GLN A 259 21.67 -5.28 -1.39
CA GLN A 259 22.16 -3.92 -1.41
C GLN A 259 23.45 -3.80 -0.60
N ARG A 260 24.30 -2.86 -1.00
CA ARG A 260 25.51 -2.45 -0.25
C ARG A 260 26.52 -3.57 -0.02
N ILE A 261 26.42 -4.69 -0.73
CA ILE A 261 27.46 -5.72 -0.81
C ILE A 261 28.15 -5.62 -2.17
N GLY A 262 29.39 -5.13 -2.18
CA GLY A 262 30.30 -5.32 -3.32
C GLY A 262 31.15 -6.57 -3.16
N GLN A 263 31.97 -6.91 -4.16
CA GLN A 263 32.85 -8.10 -4.11
C GLN A 263 33.74 -8.13 -2.86
N LYS A 264 34.38 -7.01 -2.51
CA LYS A 264 35.24 -6.93 -1.30
C LYS A 264 34.46 -7.22 -0.01
N ALA A 265 33.27 -6.65 0.15
CA ALA A 265 32.44 -6.87 1.33
C ALA A 265 31.94 -8.32 1.40
N ALA A 266 31.59 -8.92 0.25
CA ALA A 266 31.21 -10.32 0.18
C ALA A 266 32.37 -11.25 0.59
N GLU A 267 33.58 -11.00 0.11
CA GLU A 267 34.78 -11.75 0.49
C GLU A 267 35.07 -11.64 2.00
N GLU A 268 34.98 -10.43 2.57
CA GLU A 268 35.16 -10.21 4.01
C GLU A 268 34.12 -10.97 4.84
N VAL A 269 32.85 -10.91 4.45
CA VAL A 269 31.75 -11.63 5.12
C VAL A 269 31.96 -13.14 5.05
N LEU A 270 32.33 -13.68 3.89
CA LEU A 270 32.58 -15.12 3.72
C LEU A 270 33.82 -15.58 4.49
N LYS A 271 34.85 -14.74 4.56
CA LYS A 271 36.05 -15.01 5.37
C LYS A 271 35.72 -15.08 6.86
N LEU A 272 34.92 -14.14 7.36
CA LEU A 272 34.44 -14.14 8.75
C LEU A 272 33.54 -15.34 9.05
N ALA A 273 32.77 -15.80 8.07
CA ALA A 273 31.93 -17.00 8.20
C ALA A 273 32.70 -18.33 8.06
N ASN A 274 33.99 -18.26 7.69
CA ASN A 274 34.86 -19.39 7.37
C ASN A 274 34.28 -20.27 6.24
N ILE A 275 33.91 -19.64 5.13
CA ILE A 275 33.32 -20.30 3.95
C ILE A 275 34.12 -19.91 2.69
N GLU A 276 34.39 -20.90 1.83
CA GLU A 276 35.07 -20.69 0.55
C GLU A 276 34.28 -19.77 -0.39
N PHE A 277 34.96 -18.81 -1.00
CA PHE A 277 34.32 -17.74 -1.79
C PHE A 277 33.61 -18.25 -3.06
N GLU A 278 34.27 -19.19 -3.75
CA GLU A 278 33.78 -19.77 -5.00
C GLU A 278 32.89 -20.99 -4.81
N LYS A 279 32.61 -21.37 -3.55
CA LYS A 279 31.69 -22.46 -3.26
C LYS A 279 30.32 -22.15 -3.89
N PRO A 280 29.75 -23.11 -4.65
CA PRO A 280 28.40 -22.95 -5.18
C PRO A 280 27.40 -22.77 -4.04
N VAL A 281 26.53 -21.77 -4.15
CA VAL A 281 25.54 -21.44 -3.11
C VAL A 281 24.59 -22.62 -2.83
N SER A 282 24.32 -23.46 -3.83
CA SER A 282 23.51 -24.68 -3.70
C SER A 282 24.15 -25.79 -2.86
N LYS A 283 25.44 -25.71 -2.57
CA LYS A 283 26.18 -26.70 -1.75
C LYS A 283 26.43 -26.24 -0.31
N LEU A 284 25.79 -25.14 0.11
CA LEU A 284 25.91 -24.61 1.46
C LEU A 284 25.24 -25.56 2.46
N SER A 285 25.94 -25.98 3.52
CA SER A 285 25.33 -26.74 4.60
C SER A 285 24.46 -25.85 5.49
N GLU A 286 23.55 -26.45 6.27
CA GLU A 286 22.71 -25.71 7.24
C GLU A 286 23.56 -25.00 8.32
N GLU A 287 24.67 -25.60 8.73
CA GLU A 287 25.61 -24.98 9.66
C GLU A 287 26.33 -23.77 9.04
N GLU A 288 26.80 -23.90 7.81
CA GLU A 288 27.42 -22.79 7.06
C GLU A 288 26.43 -21.66 6.81
N LEU A 289 25.18 -21.99 6.48
CA LEU A 289 24.10 -21.02 6.32
C LEU A 289 23.86 -20.21 7.61
N THR A 290 23.81 -20.90 8.74
CA THR A 290 23.62 -20.27 10.05
C THR A 290 24.80 -19.37 10.41
N ARG A 291 26.04 -19.82 10.16
CA ARG A 291 27.24 -19.00 10.35
C ARG A 291 27.22 -17.75 9.46
N LEU A 292 26.94 -17.93 8.17
CA LEU A 292 26.84 -16.83 7.21
C LEU A 292 25.80 -15.80 7.65
N TYR A 293 24.60 -16.26 8.04
CA TYR A 293 23.53 -15.40 8.54
C TYR A 293 23.96 -14.58 9.77
N ASN A 294 24.58 -15.22 10.76
CA ASN A 294 25.02 -14.54 11.98
C ASN A 294 26.10 -13.48 11.67
N VAL A 295 27.02 -13.77 10.76
CA VAL A 295 28.02 -12.79 10.29
C VAL A 295 27.34 -11.64 9.54
N MET A 296 26.37 -11.92 8.67
CA MET A 296 25.63 -10.87 7.96
C MET A 296 24.85 -9.95 8.91
N LYS A 297 24.34 -10.46 10.03
CA LYS A 297 23.64 -9.63 11.03
C LYS A 297 24.59 -8.71 11.80
N SER A 298 25.80 -9.18 12.12
CA SER A 298 26.79 -8.40 12.90
C SER A 298 27.66 -7.49 12.04
N TYR A 299 27.85 -7.80 10.75
CA TYR A 299 28.73 -7.02 9.87
C TYR A 299 28.23 -5.57 9.67
N PRO A 300 29.13 -4.56 9.69
CA PRO A 300 28.78 -3.15 9.57
C PRO A 300 28.58 -2.73 8.11
N PHE A 301 27.53 -3.25 7.46
CA PHE A 301 27.15 -2.81 6.12
C PHE A 301 26.80 -1.32 6.09
N LYS A 302 27.05 -0.68 4.94
CA LYS A 302 26.53 0.67 4.67
C LYS A 302 25.01 0.67 4.76
N ARG A 303 24.42 1.79 5.18
CA ARG A 303 22.97 1.94 5.27
C ARG A 303 22.27 1.65 3.92
N PRO A 304 21.05 1.07 3.93
CA PRO A 304 20.27 0.85 2.72
C PRO A 304 20.02 2.18 1.98
N SER A 305 19.80 2.09 0.66
CA SER A 305 19.46 3.28 -0.11
C SER A 305 18.06 3.79 0.23
N ALA A 306 17.86 5.09 0.14
CA ALA A 306 16.55 5.72 0.30
C ALA A 306 15.77 5.77 -1.03
N ASP A 307 16.37 5.36 -2.14
CA ASP A 307 15.77 5.40 -3.49
C ASP A 307 14.50 4.55 -3.59
N SER A 308 14.34 3.57 -2.70
CA SER A 308 13.11 2.78 -2.56
C SER A 308 11.96 3.57 -1.92
N LEU A 309 12.20 4.77 -1.40
CA LEU A 309 11.23 5.60 -0.70
C LEU A 309 10.73 6.75 -1.59
N SER A 310 9.53 7.19 -1.29
CA SER A 310 8.83 8.29 -1.94
C SER A 310 8.27 9.20 -0.83
N PRO A 311 9.11 10.06 -0.23
CA PRO A 311 8.66 11.04 0.75
C PRO A 311 7.68 12.01 0.10
N LEU A 312 6.75 12.55 0.87
CA LEU A 312 5.81 13.56 0.37
C LEU A 312 6.54 14.84 -0.01
N GLY A 313 7.60 15.19 0.71
CA GLY A 313 8.40 16.38 0.46
C GLY A 313 7.60 17.66 0.72
N GLU A 314 8.05 18.75 0.11
CA GLU A 314 7.38 20.05 0.18
C GLU A 314 5.91 20.04 -0.27
N SER A 315 5.50 19.04 -1.06
CA SER A 315 4.10 18.90 -1.45
C SER A 315 3.20 18.79 -0.22
N PHE A 316 3.66 18.11 0.85
CA PHE A 316 2.90 17.99 2.09
C PHE A 316 2.63 19.35 2.75
N ALA A 317 3.64 20.22 2.79
CA ALA A 317 3.50 21.56 3.34
C ALA A 317 2.49 22.40 2.54
N ILE A 318 2.48 22.28 1.20
CA ILE A 318 1.47 22.93 0.34
C ILE A 318 0.08 22.39 0.70
N GLY A 319 -0.06 21.07 0.86
CA GLY A 319 -1.31 20.44 1.25
C GLY A 319 -1.87 20.98 2.57
N ILE A 320 -1.02 21.16 3.59
CA ILE A 320 -1.41 21.74 4.88
C ILE A 320 -1.81 23.21 4.72
N LYS A 321 -0.99 24.00 4.04
CA LYS A 321 -1.22 25.45 3.83
C LYS A 321 -2.56 25.71 3.13
N GLU A 322 -2.82 25.04 2.02
CA GLU A 322 -4.02 25.23 1.21
C GLU A 322 -5.28 24.63 1.86
N THR A 323 -5.14 23.76 2.87
CA THR A 323 -6.29 23.19 3.59
C THR A 323 -6.72 24.03 4.77
N PHE A 324 -5.77 24.54 5.54
CA PHE A 324 -6.05 25.17 6.84
C PHE A 324 -5.73 26.66 6.89
N ASN A 325 -5.11 27.23 5.84
CA ASN A 325 -4.67 28.62 5.80
C ASN A 325 -4.01 29.10 7.12
N PRO A 326 -2.99 28.38 7.63
CA PRO A 326 -2.45 28.63 8.95
C PRO A 326 -1.65 29.95 8.98
N GLU A 327 -1.62 30.59 10.15
CA GLU A 327 -0.79 31.77 10.40
C GLU A 327 0.70 31.42 10.44
N PHE A 328 1.01 30.19 10.89
CA PHE A 328 2.35 29.64 10.93
C PHE A 328 2.36 28.21 10.41
N LEU A 329 3.36 27.88 9.58
CA LEU A 329 3.63 26.53 9.11
C LEU A 329 5.13 26.28 9.06
N SER A 330 5.57 25.19 9.69
CA SER A 330 6.93 24.67 9.57
C SER A 330 6.88 23.20 9.15
N TYR A 331 7.75 22.81 8.21
CA TYR A 331 7.89 21.44 7.73
C TYR A 331 9.36 21.04 7.78
N ASP A 332 9.64 19.81 8.23
CA ASP A 332 10.98 19.22 8.26
C ASP A 332 10.94 17.77 7.76
N MET A 333 11.93 17.41 6.96
CA MET A 333 12.18 16.04 6.49
C MET A 333 13.54 15.60 7.01
N ARG A 334 13.55 14.52 7.80
CA ARG A 334 14.78 13.96 8.32
C ARG A 334 15.55 13.22 7.22
N GLU A 335 16.86 13.20 7.35
CA GLU A 335 17.72 12.33 6.55
C GLU A 335 17.28 10.86 6.68
N PRO A 336 17.35 10.07 5.59
CA PRO A 336 16.98 8.66 5.62
C PRO A 336 17.73 7.88 6.70
N SER A 337 16.98 7.06 7.44
CA SER A 337 17.50 6.13 8.43
C SER A 337 17.15 4.69 8.03
N SER A 338 17.55 3.73 8.84
CA SER A 338 17.25 2.32 8.60
C SER A 338 16.99 1.57 9.88
N PHE A 339 15.97 0.71 9.89
CA PHE A 339 15.66 -0.20 10.97
C PHE A 339 15.50 -1.61 10.40
N GLU A 340 16.20 -2.59 10.98
CA GLU A 340 16.19 -3.98 10.50
C GLU A 340 16.39 -4.12 8.98
N GLY A 341 17.31 -3.33 8.41
CA GLY A 341 17.59 -3.34 6.97
C GLY A 341 16.54 -2.66 6.07
N HIS A 342 15.45 -2.16 6.63
CA HIS A 342 14.48 -1.36 5.90
C HIS A 342 14.81 0.14 6.02
N PRO A 343 14.99 0.86 4.90
CA PRO A 343 15.13 2.31 4.93
C PRO A 343 13.79 2.95 5.33
N PHE A 344 13.84 4.05 6.08
CA PHE A 344 12.67 4.87 6.39
C PHE A 344 13.04 6.35 6.50
N ILE A 345 12.07 7.23 6.25
CA ILE A 345 12.15 8.68 6.41
C ILE A 345 11.02 9.11 7.34
N VAL A 346 11.30 10.10 8.20
CA VAL A 346 10.28 10.74 9.04
C VAL A 346 10.12 12.17 8.58
N GLU A 347 8.89 12.52 8.22
CA GLU A 347 8.47 13.86 7.85
C GLU A 347 7.57 14.42 8.95
N THR A 348 7.76 15.69 9.31
CA THR A 348 6.96 16.36 10.34
C THR A 348 6.54 17.74 9.87
N ALA A 349 5.34 18.15 10.26
CA ALA A 349 4.86 19.49 10.03
C ALA A 349 4.09 19.99 11.26
N ILE A 350 4.28 21.26 11.60
CA ILE A 350 3.57 21.96 12.67
C ILE A 350 2.89 23.17 12.04
N ALA A 351 1.58 23.29 12.26
CA ALA A 351 0.78 24.41 11.80
C ALA A 351 -0.01 25.02 12.98
N TYR A 352 -0.19 26.33 12.97
CA TYR A 352 -0.89 27.08 14.03
C TYR A 352 -1.76 28.20 13.44
N GLY A 353 -2.91 28.48 14.07
CA GLY A 353 -3.87 29.51 13.68
C GLY A 353 -4.75 29.12 12.48
N GLY A 354 -5.40 30.11 11.87
CA GLY A 354 -6.23 29.92 10.67
C GLY A 354 -7.45 29.02 10.90
N ASP A 355 -7.74 28.17 9.92
CA ASP A 355 -8.88 27.25 9.89
C ASP A 355 -8.56 25.88 10.52
N ILE A 356 -7.46 25.78 11.29
CA ILE A 356 -7.13 24.57 12.02
C ILE A 356 -8.22 24.33 13.10
N PRO A 357 -8.80 23.12 13.19
CA PRO A 357 -9.78 22.81 14.23
C PRO A 357 -9.22 23.10 15.62
N ILE A 358 -10.02 23.68 16.51
CA ILE A 358 -9.58 23.88 17.90
C ILE A 358 -9.54 22.49 18.57
N PRO A 359 -8.39 22.05 19.11
CA PRO A 359 -8.29 20.76 19.79
C PRO A 359 -9.09 20.76 21.10
N GLU A 360 -9.36 19.57 21.64
CA GLU A 360 -9.87 19.45 23.00
C GLU A 360 -8.88 20.04 24.02
N GLN A 361 -9.38 20.41 25.20
CA GLN A 361 -8.58 21.12 26.20
C GLN A 361 -7.34 20.31 26.61
N ASN A 362 -6.16 20.94 26.55
CA ASN A 362 -4.84 20.32 26.78
C ASN A 362 -4.44 19.23 25.76
N GLU A 363 -5.06 19.20 24.58
CA GLU A 363 -4.67 18.28 23.50
C GLU A 363 -4.12 19.03 22.28
N ILE A 364 -3.48 18.26 21.38
CA ILE A 364 -2.99 18.74 20.08
C ILE A 364 -3.63 17.87 19.01
N ASN A 365 -4.11 18.49 17.93
CA ASN A 365 -4.58 17.75 16.77
C ASN A 365 -3.41 17.03 16.11
N LEU A 366 -3.43 15.70 16.17
CA LEU A 366 -2.38 14.86 15.59
C LEU A 366 -2.90 14.13 14.35
N PHE A 367 -2.46 14.58 13.17
CA PHE A 367 -2.64 13.87 11.91
C PHE A 367 -1.46 12.92 11.69
N ARG A 368 -1.74 11.63 11.47
CA ARG A 368 -0.73 10.58 11.33
C ARG A 368 -0.78 9.98 9.95
N PHE A 369 0.39 9.76 9.37
CA PHE A 369 0.54 9.15 8.06
C PHE A 369 1.61 8.07 8.09
N ALA A 370 1.34 6.95 7.44
CA ALA A 370 2.34 5.91 7.16
C ALA A 370 2.30 5.58 5.66
N ASN A 371 3.43 5.65 4.97
CA ASN A 371 3.52 5.46 3.52
C ASN A 371 2.46 6.27 2.75
N LYS A 372 2.27 7.55 3.13
CA LYS A 372 1.25 8.47 2.56
C LYS A 372 -0.21 8.12 2.88
N ILE A 373 -0.48 7.10 3.69
CA ILE A 373 -1.83 6.70 4.12
C ILE A 373 -2.19 7.38 5.44
N PRO A 374 -3.34 8.07 5.53
CA PRO A 374 -3.87 8.55 6.81
C PRO A 374 -4.22 7.42 7.78
N LEU A 375 -3.76 7.53 9.03
CA LEU A 375 -4.09 6.58 10.10
C LEU A 375 -5.26 7.09 10.94
N ILE A 376 -6.46 6.65 10.61
CA ILE A 376 -7.73 7.13 11.21
C ILE A 376 -8.12 6.42 12.51
N TYR A 377 -7.67 5.18 12.70
CA TYR A 377 -7.97 4.37 13.87
C TYR A 377 -6.79 4.31 14.84
N ASP A 378 -7.06 3.96 16.10
CA ASP A 378 -6.08 3.61 17.15
C ASP A 378 -4.99 4.66 17.40
N SER A 379 -5.36 5.94 17.45
CA SER A 379 -4.41 7.04 17.70
C SER A 379 -3.70 6.98 19.05
N TYR A 380 -4.36 6.52 20.11
CA TYR A 380 -3.82 6.53 21.47
C TYR A 380 -2.63 5.56 21.68
N ASN A 381 -2.59 4.44 20.94
CA ASN A 381 -1.54 3.43 21.05
C ASN A 381 -0.38 3.66 20.05
N ASP A 382 -0.45 4.74 19.25
CA ASP A 382 0.55 5.03 18.24
C ASP A 382 1.83 5.62 18.84
N VAL A 383 2.98 5.23 18.28
CA VAL A 383 4.30 5.77 18.69
C VAL A 383 4.36 7.30 18.57
N SER A 384 3.74 7.86 17.53
CA SER A 384 3.68 9.30 17.29
C SER A 384 2.93 10.00 18.41
N MET A 385 1.82 9.43 18.88
CA MET A 385 1.05 9.97 20.01
C MET A 385 1.85 9.91 21.30
N LYS A 386 2.57 8.81 21.55
CA LYS A 386 3.46 8.69 22.72
C LYS A 386 4.56 9.77 22.70
N VAL A 387 5.15 10.05 21.54
CA VAL A 387 6.15 11.12 21.39
C VAL A 387 5.53 12.49 21.65
N ILE A 388 4.40 12.81 21.01
CA ILE A 388 3.72 14.11 21.18
C ILE A 388 3.33 14.37 22.64
N LYS A 389 2.84 13.36 23.35
CA LYS A 389 2.51 13.46 24.79
C LYS A 389 3.74 13.61 25.70
N SER A 390 4.91 13.18 25.24
CA SER A 390 6.16 13.30 26.01
C SER A 390 6.82 14.67 25.88
N ILE A 391 6.42 15.49 24.90
CA ILE A 391 6.98 16.82 24.68
C ILE A 391 6.36 17.81 25.67
N ASN A 392 7.20 18.60 26.34
CA ASN A 392 6.74 19.71 27.16
C ASN A 392 6.49 20.95 26.28
N TRP A 393 5.26 21.10 25.81
CA TRP A 393 4.84 22.18 24.90
C TRP A 393 4.94 23.59 25.50
N ASN A 394 4.93 23.72 26.83
CA ASN A 394 5.13 25.00 27.52
C ASN A 394 6.51 25.60 27.21
N VAL A 395 7.54 24.77 26.98
CA VAL A 395 8.89 25.23 26.57
C VAL A 395 8.83 25.95 25.22
N TYR A 396 7.87 25.57 24.37
CA TYR A 396 7.62 26.16 23.07
C TYR A 396 6.50 27.22 23.08
N LYS A 397 6.10 27.69 24.27
CA LYS A 397 5.07 28.73 24.49
C LYS A 397 3.68 28.34 23.98
N LEU A 398 3.38 27.04 23.91
CA LEU A 398 2.04 26.51 23.68
C LEU A 398 1.51 26.02 25.03
N ASN A 399 0.58 26.78 25.60
CA ASN A 399 -0.04 26.52 26.91
C ASN A 399 -1.41 25.85 26.78
#